data_AF-A0A099ZXS1-F1
#
_entry.id   AF-A0A099ZXS1-F1
#
_cell.length_a   1.000
_cell.length_b   1.000
_cell.length_c   1.000
_cell.angle_alpha   90.00
_cell.angle_beta   90.00
_cell.angle_gamma   90.00
#
_symmetry.space_group_name_H-M   'P 1'
#
loop_
_entity.id
_entity.type
_entity.pdbx_description
1 polymer ?
#
loop_
_entity_poly.entity_id
_entity_poly.type
_entity_poly.pdbx_seq_one_letter_code
_entity_poly.pdbx_strand_id
1 'polypeptide(L)'
;GLAGSCLPIFNTMPFAYCNINQVCYYASRNDKSYWLSSAAPLPTMPLSEEEIRPYISRCAVCEAPAQAVAVHSQDQSIPPCPLNWRSLWIGYSFLM
;
A
#
# COMPACT_ATOMS: atom_id res chain seq x y z
N GLY A 1 -0.10 -7.98 -2.61
CA GLY A 1 -0.57 -7.27 -3.81
C GLY A 1 -1.99 -7.67 -4.14
N LEU A 2 -2.94 -7.36 -3.27
CA LEU A 2 -4.37 -7.58 -3.49
C LEU A 2 -5.06 -6.24 -3.73
N ALA A 3 -6.20 -6.22 -4.41
CA ALA A 3 -6.90 -4.98 -4.76
C ALA A 3 -7.30 -4.13 -3.54
N GLY A 4 -7.52 -4.75 -2.37
CA GLY A 4 -7.85 -4.04 -1.12
C GLY A 4 -6.78 -3.06 -0.63
N SER A 5 -5.53 -3.18 -1.07
CA SER A 5 -4.48 -2.20 -0.75
C SER A 5 -4.52 -0.94 -1.63
N CYS A 6 -5.39 -0.89 -2.64
CA CYS A 6 -5.49 0.23 -3.58
C CYS A 6 -6.81 0.97 -3.43
N LEU A 7 -6.88 1.88 -2.46
CA LEU A 7 -8.07 2.71 -2.23
C LEU A 7 -8.19 3.80 -3.30
N PRO A 8 -9.38 3.99 -3.91
CA PRO A 8 -9.58 4.97 -4.98
C PRO A 8 -9.54 6.42 -4.48
N ILE A 9 -9.86 6.64 -3.21
CA ILE A 9 -9.92 7.96 -2.57
C ILE A 9 -9.02 7.92 -1.33
N PHE A 10 -8.04 8.82 -1.29
CA PHE A 10 -7.19 9.02 -0.13
C PHE A 10 -7.91 9.83 0.94
N ASN A 11 -7.70 9.45 2.20
CA ASN A 11 -8.11 10.22 3.37
C ASN A 11 -7.18 9.85 4.54
N THR A 12 -6.77 10.83 5.36
CA THR A 12 -5.99 10.56 6.57
C THR A 12 -6.76 9.71 7.58
N MET A 13 -8.10 9.71 7.52
CA MET A 13 -9.00 8.85 8.28
C MET A 13 -10.03 8.15 7.35
N PRO A 14 -9.67 7.04 6.68
CA PRO A 14 -10.54 6.42 5.66
C PRO A 14 -11.64 5.51 6.24
N PHE A 15 -11.88 5.53 7.55
CA PHE A 15 -12.86 4.68 8.22
C PHE A 15 -13.56 5.41 9.38
N ALA A 16 -14.66 4.83 9.84
CA ALA A 16 -15.34 5.18 11.06
C ALA A 16 -15.50 3.93 11.94
N TYR A 17 -15.64 4.11 13.24
CA TYR A 17 -15.94 3.01 14.16
C TYR A 17 -17.30 3.24 14.82
N CYS A 18 -18.06 2.17 15.04
CA CYS A 18 -19.33 2.22 15.77
C CYS A 18 -19.26 1.36 17.03
N ASN A 19 -19.85 1.82 18.12
CA ASN A 19 -19.91 1.09 19.37
C ASN A 19 -21.18 0.22 19.48
N ILE A 20 -21.27 -0.57 20.54
CA ILE A 20 -22.41 -1.47 20.82
C ILE A 20 -23.74 -0.73 21.03
N ASN A 21 -23.69 0.57 21.35
CA ASN A 21 -24.87 1.43 21.52
C ASN A 21 -25.33 2.06 20.20
N GLN A 22 -24.85 1.54 19.06
CA GLN A 22 -25.16 2.03 17.72
C GLN A 22 -24.74 3.49 17.48
N VAL A 23 -23.75 4.00 18.23
CA VAL A 23 -23.17 5.34 18.03
C VAL A 23 -21.86 5.19 17.25
N CYS A 24 -21.76 5.92 16.14
CA CYS A 24 -20.59 5.93 15.27
C CYS A 24 -19.76 7.21 15.44
N TYR A 25 -18.45 7.05 15.36
CA TYR A 25 -17.47 8.13 15.48
C TYR A 25 -16.58 8.13 14.24
N TYR A 26 -16.45 9.31 13.63
CA TYR A 26 -15.59 9.55 12.48
C TYR A 26 -14.56 10.61 12.85
N ALA A 27 -13.27 10.32 12.66
CA ALA A 27 -12.16 11.22 12.99
C ALA A 27 -12.24 11.89 14.38
N SER A 28 -12.88 11.24 15.36
CA SER A 28 -13.15 11.79 16.70
C SER A 28 -12.25 11.19 17.79
N ARG A 29 -11.22 10.44 17.39
CA ARG A 29 -10.24 9.75 18.24
C ARG A 29 -8.84 9.89 17.66
N ASN A 30 -7.84 9.33 18.35
CA ASN A 30 -6.44 9.30 17.93
C ASN A 30 -6.10 8.12 17.01
N ASP A 31 -7.07 7.69 16.19
CA ASP A 31 -6.88 6.65 15.20
C ASP A 31 -5.92 7.14 14.10
N LYS A 32 -5.29 6.21 13.37
CA LYS A 32 -4.29 6.51 12.34
C LYS A 32 -4.45 5.61 11.13
N SER A 33 -3.99 6.08 9.99
CA SER A 33 -3.83 5.28 8.77
C SER A 33 -2.38 5.31 8.29
N TYR A 34 -1.93 4.22 7.66
CA TYR A 34 -0.60 4.10 7.08
C TYR A 34 -0.72 3.82 5.59
N TRP A 35 0.15 4.45 4.81
CA TRP A 35 0.14 4.40 3.36
C TRP A 35 1.57 4.15 2.87
N LEU A 36 1.70 3.42 1.77
CA LEU A 36 3.00 3.25 1.12
C LEU A 36 3.49 4.62 0.62
N SER A 37 4.74 4.97 0.90
CA SER A 37 5.28 6.30 0.58
C SER A 37 5.88 6.40 -0.82
N SER A 38 6.10 7.62 -1.29
CA SER A 38 6.90 7.92 -2.49
C SER A 38 8.38 8.12 -2.13
N ALA A 39 9.19 8.47 -3.15
CA ALA A 39 10.59 8.88 -2.99
C ALA A 39 10.75 10.39 -2.69
N ALA A 40 9.68 11.09 -2.31
CA ALA A 40 9.77 12.49 -1.89
C ALA A 40 10.70 12.64 -0.66
N PRO A 41 11.43 13.76 -0.55
CA PRO A 41 12.38 13.97 0.53
C PRO A 41 11.65 14.01 1.88
N LEU A 42 12.23 13.36 2.90
CA LEU A 42 11.65 13.30 4.24
C LEU A 42 11.39 14.72 4.78
N PRO A 43 10.14 15.03 5.17
CA PRO A 43 9.81 16.35 5.68
C PRO A 43 10.38 16.51 7.09
N THR A 44 10.79 17.73 7.44
CA THR A 44 11.33 18.05 8.77
C THR A 44 10.23 18.24 9.82
N MET A 45 8.98 18.39 9.39
CA MET A 45 7.80 18.55 10.21
C MET A 45 6.60 17.81 9.60
N PRO A 46 5.56 17.49 10.40
CA PRO A 46 4.34 16.90 9.85
C PRO A 46 3.70 17.78 8.79
N LEU A 47 3.26 17.15 7.70
CA LEU A 47 2.62 17.80 6.57
C LEU A 47 1.11 17.89 6.77
N SER A 48 0.48 18.87 6.13
CA SER A 48 -0.97 19.07 6.20
C SER A 48 -1.62 19.05 4.81
N GLU A 49 -2.88 18.59 4.77
CA GLU A 49 -3.76 18.69 3.60
C GLU A 49 -3.11 18.33 2.25
N GLU A 50 -2.93 19.32 1.36
CA GLU A 50 -2.41 19.13 0.02
C GLU A 50 -0.92 18.80 -0.02
N GLU A 51 -0.16 19.21 1.01
CA GLU A 51 1.28 18.92 1.13
C GLU A 51 1.55 17.43 1.28
N ILE A 52 0.56 16.64 1.70
CA ILE A 52 0.65 15.18 1.85
C ILE A 52 0.70 14.50 0.47
N ARG A 53 0.07 15.08 -0.56
CA ARG A 53 -0.14 14.44 -1.87
C ARG A 53 1.13 13.87 -2.51
N PRO A 54 2.29 14.55 -2.53
CA PRO A 54 3.52 14.02 -3.12
C PRO A 54 4.08 12.79 -2.39
N TYR A 55 3.68 12.55 -1.15
CA TYR A 55 4.22 11.51 -0.28
C TYR A 55 3.45 10.19 -0.35
N ILE A 56 2.23 10.19 -0.90
CA ILE A 56 1.39 8.99 -0.98
C ILE A 56 1.65 8.26 -2.30
N SER A 57 2.07 7.00 -2.21
CA SER A 57 2.24 6.13 -3.38
C SER A 57 0.91 5.92 -4.10
N ARG A 58 0.99 5.70 -5.42
CA ARG A 58 -0.17 5.45 -6.29
C ARG A 58 -0.13 4.01 -6.77
N CYS A 59 -1.30 3.47 -7.05
CA CYS A 59 -1.49 2.07 -7.44
C CYS A 59 -2.49 1.97 -8.59
N ALA A 60 -2.43 0.86 -9.31
CA ALA A 60 -3.38 0.48 -10.34
C ALA A 60 -3.81 -0.96 -10.12
N VAL A 61 -5.10 -1.25 -10.33
CA VAL A 61 -5.65 -2.61 -10.30
C VAL A 61 -5.96 -3.00 -11.74
N CYS A 62 -5.35 -4.11 -12.19
CA CYS A 62 -5.48 -4.61 -13.55
C CYS A 62 -6.13 -6.00 -13.55
N GLU A 63 -6.95 -6.27 -14.55
CA GLU A 63 -7.41 -7.63 -14.83
C GLU A 63 -6.28 -8.43 -15.47
N ALA A 64 -6.03 -9.65 -14.98
CA ALA A 64 -4.94 -10.49 -15.43
C ALA A 64 -5.46 -11.87 -15.87
N PRO A 65 -4.86 -12.49 -16.91
CA PRO A 65 -5.31 -13.78 -17.42
C PRO A 65 -4.95 -14.96 -16.50
N ALA A 66 -4.05 -14.75 -15.53
CA ALA A 66 -3.60 -15.76 -14.58
C ALA A 66 -3.09 -15.10 -13.29
N GLN A 67 -2.91 -15.90 -12.23
CA GLN A 67 -2.39 -15.43 -10.94
C GLN A 67 -0.90 -15.10 -11.02
N ALA A 68 -0.50 -14.01 -10.36
CA ALA A 68 0.89 -13.63 -10.17
C ALA A 68 1.40 -14.09 -8.80
N VAL A 69 2.67 -14.51 -8.73
CA VAL A 69 3.34 -14.96 -7.50
C VAL A 69 4.71 -14.30 -7.40
N ALA A 70 5.16 -14.03 -6.17
CA ALA A 70 6.52 -13.60 -5.89
C ALA A 70 7.40 -14.80 -5.52
N VAL A 71 8.62 -14.85 -6.07
CA VAL A 71 9.64 -15.87 -5.75
C VAL A 71 10.82 -15.16 -5.09
N HIS A 72 11.34 -15.72 -4.00
CA HIS A 72 12.40 -15.13 -3.19
C HIS A 72 13.63 -16.05 -3.18
N SER A 73 14.81 -15.50 -3.51
CA SER A 73 16.06 -16.28 -3.59
C SER A 73 16.69 -16.58 -2.23
N GLN A 74 16.49 -15.68 -1.24
CA GLN A 74 17.28 -15.66 -0.01
C GLN A 74 18.80 -15.57 -0.29
N ASP A 75 19.15 -14.96 -1.42
CA ASP A 75 20.51 -14.80 -1.93
C ASP A 75 20.67 -13.43 -2.62
N GLN A 76 21.89 -13.06 -3.01
CA GLN A 76 22.16 -11.84 -3.79
C GLN A 76 21.73 -11.96 -5.26
N SER A 77 21.62 -13.19 -5.77
CA SER A 77 21.14 -13.48 -7.12
C SER A 77 19.62 -13.30 -7.25
N ILE A 78 19.18 -12.87 -8.43
CA ILE A 78 17.75 -12.76 -8.78
C ILE A 78 17.23 -14.18 -9.06
N PRO A 79 16.17 -14.65 -8.37
CA PRO A 79 15.62 -15.98 -8.62
C PRO A 79 14.95 -16.04 -10.00
N PRO A 80 15.21 -17.07 -10.82
CA PRO A 80 14.51 -17.23 -12.10
C PRO A 80 13.03 -17.55 -11.86
N CYS A 81 12.18 -17.15 -12.81
CA CYS A 81 10.78 -17.59 -12.82
C CYS A 81 10.70 -19.12 -13.07
N PRO A 82 9.68 -19.82 -12.54
CA PRO A 82 9.46 -21.24 -12.84
C PRO A 82 9.28 -21.50 -14.35
N LEU A 83 9.45 -22.75 -14.77
CA LEU A 83 9.30 -23.13 -16.18
C LEU A 83 7.90 -22.74 -16.70
N ASN A 84 7.86 -22.09 -17.88
CA ASN A 84 6.65 -21.54 -18.54
C ASN A 84 6.00 -20.32 -17.85
N TRP A 85 6.71 -19.67 -16.92
CA TRP A 85 6.25 -18.41 -16.32
C TRP A 85 6.95 -17.22 -17.00
N ARG A 86 6.26 -16.08 -17.07
CA ARG A 86 6.84 -14.82 -17.54
C ARG A 86 7.13 -13.90 -16.36
N SER A 87 8.27 -13.22 -16.41
CA SER A 87 8.58 -12.16 -15.44
C SER A 87 7.68 -10.95 -15.65
N LEU A 88 7.21 -10.34 -14.55
CA LEU A 88 6.46 -9.08 -14.57
C LEU A 88 7.35 -7.91 -14.11
N TRP A 89 8.10 -8.07 -13.02
CA TRP A 89 9.11 -7.13 -12.53
C TRP A 89 10.08 -7.84 -11.58
N ILE A 90 11.17 -7.15 -11.19
CA ILE A 90 12.12 -7.58 -10.16
C ILE A 90 12.12 -6.58 -8.99
N GLY A 91 12.53 -7.02 -7.80
CA GLY A 91 12.55 -6.16 -6.61
C GLY A 91 13.19 -6.85 -5.40
N TYR A 92 12.96 -6.28 -4.21
CA TYR A 92 13.47 -6.80 -2.95
C TYR A 92 12.36 -7.47 -2.13
N SER A 93 12.74 -8.43 -1.28
CA SER A 93 11.83 -9.12 -0.36
C SER A 93 11.42 -8.21 0.79
N PHE A 94 10.23 -7.61 0.72
CA PHE A 94 9.63 -6.85 1.82
C PHE A 94 8.78 -7.78 2.71
N LEU A 95 9.22 -8.01 3.95
CA LEU A 95 8.63 -9.01 4.86
C LEU A 95 7.54 -8.42 5.77
N MET A 96 7.85 -7.33 6.47
CA MET A 96 6.96 -6.65 7.41
C MET A 96 7.36 -5.20 7.62
#